data_AF-A0A538NLI2-F1
#
_entry.id   AF-A0A538NLI2-F1
#
_cell.length_a   1.000
_cell.length_b   1.000
_cell.length_c   1.000
_cell.angle_alpha   90.00
_cell.angle_beta   90.00
_cell.angle_gamma   90.00
#
_symmetry.space_group_name_H-M   'P 1'
#
loop_
_entity.id
_entity.type
_entity.pdbx_description
1 polymer ?
#
loop_
_entity_poly.entity_id
_entity_poly.type
_entity_poly.pdbx_seq_one_letter_code
_entity_poly.pdbx_strand_id
1 'polypeptide(L)' 'MGVNKDRGVIAAGKLADMLLIDGDPTQNIRDLNKIATVIKGGKVYDASAIEKALGIAPR' A
#
# COMPACT_ATOMS: atom_id res chain seq x y z
N MET A 1 15.68 -12.93 -8.30
CA MET A 1 15.61 -11.75 -7.42
C MET A 1 16.48 -10.66 -8.03
N GLY A 2 15.93 -9.46 -8.30
CA GLY A 2 16.67 -8.39 -9.01
C GLY A 2 16.00 -7.00 -8.99
N VAL A 3 14.98 -6.80 -8.16
CA VAL A 3 14.17 -5.56 -8.13
C VAL A 3 14.62 -4.55 -7.08
N ASN A 4 15.67 -4.86 -6.31
CA ASN A 4 16.15 -3.99 -5.22
C ASN A 4 16.65 -2.63 -5.73
N LYS A 5 17.10 -2.56 -6.99
CA LYS A 5 17.46 -1.31 -7.65
C LYS A 5 16.27 -0.36 -7.71
N ASP A 6 15.08 -0.90 -7.96
CA ASP A 6 13.89 -0.12 -8.28
C ASP A 6 12.92 -0.01 -7.10
N ARG A 7 12.90 -0.96 -6.16
CA ARG A 7 11.90 -1.08 -5.07
C ARG A 7 12.49 -1.59 -3.76
N GLY A 8 11.65 -1.68 -2.72
CA GLY A 8 11.96 -2.28 -1.41
C GLY A 8 12.41 -1.32 -0.32
N VAL A 9 12.65 -0.06 -0.66
CA VAL A 9 12.95 1.04 0.29
C VAL A 9 12.30 2.31 -0.23
N ILE A 10 11.84 3.17 0.67
CA ILE A 10 11.34 4.51 0.34
C ILE A 10 12.55 5.43 0.20
N ALA A 11 12.94 5.74 -1.03
CA ALA A 11 14.08 6.61 -1.34
C ALA A 11 13.88 7.30 -2.69
N ALA A 12 14.47 8.49 -2.86
CA ALA A 12 14.45 9.19 -4.14
C ALA A 12 15.13 8.36 -5.24
N GLY A 13 14.60 8.45 -6.47
CA GLY A 13 15.08 7.68 -7.62
C GLY A 13 14.56 6.24 -7.71
N LYS A 14 13.83 5.76 -6.69
CA LYS A 14 13.10 4.48 -6.74
C LYS A 14 11.68 4.67 -7.24
N LEU A 15 11.06 3.57 -7.67
CA LEU A 15 9.66 3.57 -8.06
C LEU A 15 8.78 3.90 -6.85
N ALA A 16 7.76 4.73 -7.09
CA ALA A 16 6.78 5.10 -6.08
C ALA A 16 5.80 3.94 -5.87
N ASP A 17 6.23 2.95 -5.09
CA ASP A 17 5.43 1.82 -4.63
C ASP A 17 5.33 1.84 -3.11
N MET A 18 4.17 2.25 -2.60
CA MET A 18 3.97 2.54 -1.18
C MET A 18 2.55 2.18 -0.76
N LEU A 19 2.37 1.92 0.52
CA LEU A 19 1.08 1.67 1.17
C LEU A 19 0.88 2.72 2.25
N LEU A 20 -0.30 3.31 2.31
CA LEU A 20 -0.75 4.12 3.44
C LEU A 20 -1.62 3.25 4.34
N ILE A 21 -1.24 3.18 5.61
CA ILE A 21 -1.86 2.32 6.61
C ILE A 21 -2.44 3.19 7.71
N ASP A 22 -3.69 2.92 8.06
CA ASP A 22 -4.36 3.53 9.21
C ASP A 22 -4.13 2.68 10.46
N GLY A 23 -3.02 2.96 11.16
CA GLY A 23 -2.55 2.22 12.32
C GLY A 23 -1.02 2.23 12.43
N ASP A 24 -0.48 1.44 13.35
CA ASP A 24 0.96 1.34 13.56
C ASP A 24 1.43 -0.14 13.48
N PRO A 25 1.89 -0.58 12.30
CA PRO A 25 2.43 -1.92 12.11
C PRO A 25 3.64 -2.26 12.98
N THR A 26 4.34 -1.25 13.52
CA THR A 26 5.49 -1.45 14.41
C THR A 26 5.04 -1.88 15.81
N GLN A 27 3.83 -1.47 16.23
CA GLN A 27 3.22 -1.85 17.50
C GLN A 27 2.34 -3.10 17.34
N ASN A 28 1.59 -3.19 16.23
CA ASN A 28 0.74 -4.33 15.91
C ASN A 28 0.77 -4.65 14.43
N ILE A 29 1.45 -5.74 14.07
CA ILE A 29 1.59 -6.17 12.67
C ILE A 29 0.25 -6.42 11.95
N ARG A 30 -0.84 -6.65 12.69
CA ARG A 30 -2.18 -6.81 12.12
C ARG A 30 -2.72 -5.53 11.46
N ASP A 31 -2.17 -4.37 11.83
CA ASP A 31 -2.53 -3.09 11.21
C ASP A 31 -2.17 -3.03 9.73
N LEU A 32 -1.30 -3.93 9.22
CA LEU A 32 -1.08 -4.10 7.78
C LEU A 32 -2.36 -4.40 6.98
N ASN A 33 -3.45 -4.84 7.63
CA ASN A 33 -4.74 -5.08 6.98
C ASN A 33 -5.61 -3.80 6.85
N LYS A 34 -5.20 -2.69 7.48
CA LYS A 34 -5.93 -1.41 7.48
C LYS A 34 -5.36 -0.47 6.43
N ILE A 35 -5.29 -0.94 5.19
CA ILE A 35 -4.70 -0.17 4.08
C ILE A 35 -5.73 0.86 3.62
N ALA A 36 -5.39 2.14 3.75
CA ALA A 36 -6.21 3.24 3.26
C ALA A 36 -5.95 3.53 1.77
N THR A 37 -4.70 3.43 1.32
CA THR A 37 -4.32 3.77 -0.05
C THR A 37 -3.14 2.94 -0.53
N VAL A 38 -3.19 2.52 -1.79
CA VAL A 38 -2.09 1.83 -2.47
C VAL A 38 -1.54 2.76 -3.54
N ILE A 39 -0.23 3.00 -3.53
CA ILE A 39 0.47 3.71 -4.60
C ILE A 39 1.33 2.68 -5.31
N LYS A 40 1.13 2.50 -6.62
CA LYS A 40 1.90 1.54 -7.44
C LYS A 40 2.40 2.22 -8.70
N GLY A 41 3.72 2.26 -8.86
CA GLY A 41 4.37 2.96 -9.98
C GLY A 41 3.91 4.41 -10.13
N GLY A 42 3.65 5.10 -9.02
CA GLY A 42 3.16 6.50 -9.00
C GLY A 42 1.66 6.68 -9.25
N LYS A 43 0.89 5.61 -9.49
CA LYS A 43 -0.57 5.69 -9.58
C LYS A 43 -1.20 5.42 -8.21
N VAL A 44 -2.18 6.24 -7.85
CA VAL A 44 -2.91 6.14 -6.59
C VAL A 44 -4.16 5.28 -6.78
N TYR A 45 -4.36 4.34 -5.87
CA TYR A 45 -5.50 3.44 -5.81
C TYR A 45 -6.15 3.55 -4.44
N ASP A 46 -7.44 3.89 -4.43
CA ASP A 46 -8.27 3.90 -3.23
C ASP A 46 -8.68 2.45 -2.91
N ALA A 47 -8.31 1.98 -1.71
CA ALA A 47 -8.59 0.61 -1.29
C ALA A 47 -10.10 0.36 -1.14
N SER A 48 -10.84 1.32 -0.58
CA SER A 48 -12.29 1.22 -0.36
C SER A 48 -13.06 1.17 -1.69
N ALA A 49 -12.61 1.94 -2.69
CA ALA A 49 -13.21 1.92 -4.02
C ALA A 49 -13.01 0.57 -4.72
N ILE A 50 -11.83 -0.04 -4.56
CA ILE A 50 -11.54 -1.38 -5.10
C ILE A 50 -12.36 -2.45 -4.37
N GLU A 51 -12.39 -2.43 -3.03
CA GLU A 51 -13.19 -3.36 -2.23
C GLU A 51 -14.66 -3.32 -2.66
N LYS A 52 -15.23 -2.11 -2.79
CA LYS A 52 -16.60 -1.90 -3.25
C LYS A 52 -16.83 -2.45 -4.67
N ALA A 53 -15.91 -2.19 -5.60
CA ALA A 53 -16.01 -2.71 -6.97
C ALA A 53 -15.96 -4.23 -7.05
N LEU A 54 -15.32 -4.88 -6.07
CA LEU A 54 -15.23 -6.33 -5.93
C LEU A 54 -16.38 -6.93 -5.09
N GLY A 55 -17.34 -6.12 -4.63
CA GLY A 55 -18.46 -6.57 -3.80
C GLY A 55 -18.07 -6.92 -2.36
N ILE A 56 -16.91 -6.46 -1.91
CA ILE A 56 -16.45 -6.60 -0.53
C ILE A 56 -17.06 -5.46 0.28
N ALA A 57 -17.63 -5.78 1.45
CA ALA A 57 -18.09 -4.74 2.36
C ALA A 57 -16.88 -3.91 2.81
N PRO A 58 -16.88 -2.58 2.58
CA PRO A 58 -15.78 -1.73 3.01
C PRO A 58 -15.66 -1.80 4.53
N ARG A 59 -14.42 -1.85 5.01
CA ARG A 59 -14.07 -2.00 6.43
C ARG A 59 -14.24 -0.70 7.22
#